data_AF-A0A6G8AY40-F1
#
_entry.id   AF-A0A6G8AY40-F1
#
_cell.length_a   1.000
_cell.length_b   1.000
_cell.length_c   1.000
_cell.angle_alpha   90.00
_cell.angle_beta   90.00
_cell.angle_gamma   90.00
#
_symmetry.space_group_name_H-M   'P 1'
#
loop_
_entity.id
_entity.type
_entity.pdbx_description
1 polymer ?
#
loop_
_entity_poly.entity_id
_entity_poly.type
_entity_poly.pdbx_seq_one_letter_code
_entity_poly.pdbx_strand_id
1 'polypeptide(L)'
;MIKINNEYFNYECIYFGTVQHGLMKSNTLLMQIGLFQFDELIKSMYVNVHVNDNDVLPMIGNELQLESIKGSELMGYTGTLKSEHVYELGYEVFKKIDDLEQLKNIGKYQILGDTEKMLEKIEHTPITGKTFKTIRETLKLTQSEIGNNLGVSRQLVASLEKDNKEIKPEYLDTLISKYPALRSNIDVQFDWITFNFPELTGDEVISKILNVKKGLFLARNTSQNFYTREFVYGGEKNIYIQDFEPEDDEVIDGGIQKDGASLFMTGIGVRQFENILAEQGLTWLQFFKKMYQYRGHCTRLDVAINDNAEVLNMDDLVKAVQEKRFWSKAKSYAIHGNAQQGWTVNFGKSPFVIRIYDKFKEQAGKGKTTDINTRVELELHSDKATQLIDEWLGSDNLVGFTFDILKSSLLFVDEKVDETQLKGQNDKERYYDKLKPMPAWDLLTALGGKAKFKTESKPVTVERTKNWVENYVAPSLKMLQQTGNWDFVLEIIMNAELSPEQEALVKTVNTFQKSETLESPKTLKIDQGDLENDKI
;
A
#
# COMPACT_ATOMS: atom_id res chain seq x y z
N MET A 1 18.61 -32.53 30.24
CA MET A 1 18.69 -33.29 28.97
C MET A 1 17.37 -33.18 28.22
N ILE A 2 17.44 -32.88 26.94
CA ILE A 2 16.29 -32.80 26.03
C ILE A 2 16.36 -33.93 24.99
N LYS A 3 15.22 -34.45 24.56
CA LYS A 3 15.13 -35.46 23.50
C LYS A 3 14.85 -34.82 22.14
N ILE A 4 15.77 -34.91 21.18
CA ILE A 4 15.59 -34.39 19.81
C ILE A 4 15.59 -35.58 18.83
N ASN A 5 14.49 -35.79 18.10
CA ASN A 5 14.36 -36.88 17.11
C ASN A 5 14.82 -38.27 17.61
N ASN A 6 14.44 -38.61 18.84
CA ASN A 6 14.78 -39.85 19.56
C ASN A 6 16.19 -39.97 20.15
N GLU A 7 17.02 -38.93 20.04
CA GLU A 7 18.34 -38.87 20.68
C GLU A 7 18.35 -37.90 21.87
N TYR A 8 19.16 -38.19 22.89
CA TYR A 8 19.25 -37.37 24.10
C TYR A 8 20.47 -36.45 24.03
N PHE A 9 20.23 -35.16 24.27
CA PHE A 9 21.26 -34.15 24.31
C PHE A 9 21.30 -33.46 25.66
N ASN A 10 22.50 -33.12 26.13
CA ASN A 10 22.68 -32.30 27.33
C ASN A 10 22.67 -30.81 26.97
N TYR A 11 21.58 -30.37 26.33
CA TYR A 11 21.36 -28.97 26.00
C TYR A 11 20.40 -28.31 26.98
N GLU A 12 20.69 -27.04 27.28
CA GLU A 12 19.75 -26.09 27.85
C GLU A 12 19.04 -25.37 26.71
N CYS A 13 17.71 -25.30 26.78
CA CYS A 13 16.90 -24.65 25.76
C CYS A 13 16.56 -23.25 26.25
N ILE A 14 17.12 -22.20 25.64
CA ILE A 14 16.89 -20.82 26.02
C ILE A 14 15.87 -20.18 25.07
N TYR A 15 14.84 -19.57 25.63
CA TYR A 15 13.79 -18.90 24.86
C TYR A 15 14.28 -17.56 24.32
N PHE A 16 14.21 -17.36 23.00
CA PHE A 16 14.62 -16.13 22.33
C PHE A 16 13.45 -15.26 21.86
N GLY A 17 12.21 -15.74 21.97
CA GLY A 17 11.01 -15.00 21.59
C GLY A 17 10.03 -15.83 20.77
N THR A 18 8.86 -15.26 20.46
CA THR A 18 7.94 -15.83 19.46
C THR A 18 8.09 -15.10 18.13
N VAL A 19 7.76 -15.79 17.04
CA VAL A 19 7.78 -15.23 15.67
C VAL A 19 6.37 -15.05 15.12
N GLN A 20 5.38 -14.97 16.01
CA GLN A 20 3.98 -14.97 15.62
C GLN A 20 3.57 -13.57 15.15
N HIS A 21 3.54 -13.36 13.84
CA HIS A 21 3.20 -12.09 13.20
C HIS A 21 1.68 -11.80 13.17
N GLY A 22 0.90 -12.44 14.04
CA GLY A 22 -0.56 -12.50 13.97
C GLY A 22 -1.28 -12.36 15.31
N LEU A 23 -2.47 -11.75 15.30
CA LEU A 23 -3.34 -11.56 16.47
C LEU A 23 -4.07 -12.86 16.93
N MET A 24 -3.52 -14.04 16.65
CA MET A 24 -4.10 -15.32 17.08
C MET A 24 -3.73 -15.68 18.51
N LYS A 25 -4.74 -15.95 19.34
CA LYS A 25 -4.62 -16.97 20.40
C LYS A 25 -4.66 -18.34 19.75
N SER A 26 -3.47 -18.88 19.45
CA SER A 26 -3.26 -20.29 19.18
C SER A 26 -2.59 -20.86 20.42
N ASN A 27 -3.10 -21.99 20.91
CA ASN A 27 -2.42 -22.79 21.92
C ASN A 27 -1.16 -23.44 21.35
N THR A 28 -0.81 -23.22 20.08
CA THR A 28 0.48 -23.60 19.51
C THR A 28 1.22 -22.36 19.01
N LEU A 29 2.37 -22.07 19.61
CA LEU A 29 3.17 -20.87 19.34
C LEU A 29 4.46 -21.23 18.62
N LEU A 30 4.81 -20.47 17.58
CA LEU A 30 6.11 -20.58 16.93
C LEU A 30 7.15 -19.80 17.74
N MET A 31 8.02 -20.52 18.44
CA MET A 31 9.07 -19.98 19.30
C MET A 31 10.45 -20.09 18.65
N GLN A 32 11.27 -19.06 18.80
CA GLN A 32 12.71 -19.16 18.54
C GLN A 32 13.42 -19.60 19.82
N ILE A 33 14.27 -20.63 19.72
CA ILE A 33 14.98 -21.24 20.84
C ILE A 33 16.47 -21.36 20.49
N GLY A 34 17.33 -21.03 21.45
CA GLY A 34 18.75 -21.35 21.43
C GLY A 34 19.05 -22.63 22.21
N LEU A 35 19.83 -23.54 21.63
CA LEU A 35 20.35 -24.73 22.32
C LEU A 35 21.75 -24.41 22.84
N PHE A 36 21.93 -24.45 24.16
CA PHE A 36 23.18 -24.15 24.84
C PHE A 36 23.81 -25.41 25.43
N GLN A 37 25.14 -25.48 25.40
CA GLN A 37 25.92 -26.47 26.12
C GLN A 37 27.08 -25.76 26.82
N PHE A 38 27.16 -25.83 28.15
CA PHE A 38 28.19 -25.15 28.93
C PHE A 38 28.27 -23.64 28.65
N ASP A 39 27.12 -22.95 28.65
CA ASP A 39 26.98 -21.51 28.34
C ASP A 39 27.37 -21.08 26.91
N GLU A 40 27.72 -22.02 26.02
CA GLU A 40 27.94 -21.75 24.59
C GLU A 40 26.70 -22.08 23.76
N LEU A 41 26.28 -21.14 22.91
CA LEU A 41 25.19 -21.35 21.94
C LEU A 41 25.65 -22.29 20.83
N ILE A 42 25.04 -23.47 20.75
CA ILE A 42 25.36 -24.50 19.76
C ILE A 42 24.57 -24.27 18.46
N LYS A 43 23.24 -24.06 18.57
CA LYS A 43 22.35 -23.84 17.41
C LYS A 43 21.10 -23.08 17.86
N SER A 44 20.52 -22.28 16.95
CA SER A 44 19.16 -21.74 17.13
C SER A 44 18.18 -22.41 16.17
N MET A 45 16.92 -22.52 16.57
CA MET A 45 15.87 -23.15 15.77
C MET A 45 14.49 -22.59 16.09
N TYR A 46 13.55 -22.78 15.16
CA TYR A 46 12.15 -22.42 15.32
C TYR A 46 11.32 -23.67 15.64
N VAL A 47 10.55 -23.62 16.70
CA VAL A 47 9.80 -24.76 17.22
C VAL A 47 8.37 -24.34 17.54
N ASN A 48 7.40 -25.06 17.00
CA ASN A 48 5.99 -24.95 17.36
C ASN A 48 5.75 -25.64 18.71
N VAL A 49 5.37 -24.90 19.73
CA VAL A 49 5.18 -25.42 21.09
C VAL A 49 3.73 -25.24 21.49
N HIS A 50 3.09 -26.33 21.93
CA HIS A 50 1.73 -26.24 22.47
C HIS A 50 1.78 -25.70 23.91
N VAL A 51 1.08 -24.60 24.16
CA VAL A 51 0.83 -23.93 25.43
C VAL A 51 -0.67 -23.98 25.72
N ASN A 52 -1.06 -24.22 26.97
CA ASN A 52 -2.47 -24.22 27.35
C ASN A 52 -3.00 -22.79 27.52
N ASP A 53 -4.33 -22.62 27.46
CA ASP A 53 -5.01 -21.32 27.51
C ASP A 53 -4.70 -20.45 28.76
N ASN A 54 -4.06 -21.03 29.77
CA ASN A 54 -3.71 -20.38 31.05
C ASN A 54 -2.20 -20.13 31.22
N ASP A 55 -1.37 -20.30 30.18
CA ASP A 55 0.11 -20.34 30.29
C ASP A 55 0.83 -18.97 30.12
N VAL A 56 1.77 -18.54 31.01
CA VAL A 56 2.72 -17.41 30.71
C VAL A 56 3.94 -17.89 29.93
N LEU A 57 4.34 -17.15 28.90
CA LEU A 57 5.63 -17.40 28.24
C LEU A 57 6.83 -17.02 29.12
N PRO A 58 7.93 -17.78 29.11
CA PRO A 58 9.15 -17.37 29.80
C PRO A 58 9.69 -16.06 29.23
N MET A 59 10.45 -15.30 30.03
CA MET A 59 11.15 -14.11 29.53
C MET A 59 12.23 -14.51 28.53
N ILE A 60 12.54 -13.62 27.58
CA ILE A 60 13.68 -13.82 26.67
C ILE A 60 14.96 -14.00 27.49
N GLY A 61 15.75 -15.02 27.15
CA GLY A 61 16.96 -15.38 27.88
C GLY A 61 16.72 -16.37 29.03
N ASN A 62 15.47 -16.70 29.36
CA ASN A 62 15.17 -17.75 30.32
C ASN A 62 15.13 -19.14 29.66
N GLU A 63 15.38 -20.16 30.48
CA GLU A 63 15.24 -21.55 30.05
C GLU A 63 13.78 -21.92 29.76
N LEU A 64 13.53 -22.50 28.59
CA LEU A 64 12.29 -23.12 28.17
C LEU A 64 12.35 -24.62 28.49
N GLN A 65 11.50 -25.06 29.41
CA GLN A 65 11.48 -26.44 29.91
C GLN A 65 10.84 -27.44 28.92
N LEU A 66 11.51 -27.67 27.79
CA LEU A 66 11.10 -28.67 26.80
C LEU A 66 11.54 -30.09 27.20
N GLU A 67 10.62 -31.03 27.07
CA GLU A 67 10.87 -32.46 27.21
C GLU A 67 11.44 -33.05 25.92
N SER A 68 10.82 -32.71 24.77
CA SER A 68 11.27 -33.20 23.47
C SER A 68 11.01 -32.23 22.33
N ILE A 69 11.84 -32.34 21.29
CA ILE A 69 11.67 -31.69 19.98
C ILE A 69 11.63 -32.79 18.91
N LYS A 70 10.66 -32.71 18.00
CA LYS A 70 10.54 -33.61 16.86
C LYS A 70 10.39 -32.80 15.58
N GLY A 71 10.97 -33.27 14.47
CA GLY A 71 10.77 -32.68 13.15
C GLY A 71 12.06 -32.45 12.35
N SER A 72 11.95 -31.65 11.30
CA SER A 72 13.05 -31.34 10.38
C SER A 72 12.93 -29.92 9.82
N GLU A 73 13.98 -29.41 9.18
CA GLU A 73 13.96 -28.07 8.56
C GLU A 73 12.91 -27.97 7.43
N LEU A 74 12.57 -29.09 6.78
CA LEU A 74 11.54 -29.15 5.72
C LEU A 74 10.10 -29.24 6.25
N MET A 75 9.90 -29.96 7.37
CA MET A 75 8.56 -30.24 7.93
C MET A 75 8.21 -29.33 9.11
N GLY A 76 9.15 -28.50 9.56
CA GLY A 76 9.06 -27.76 10.81
C GLY A 76 9.38 -28.62 12.04
N TYR A 77 9.65 -27.96 13.15
CA TYR A 77 9.88 -28.61 14.44
C TYR A 77 8.70 -28.36 15.39
N THR A 78 8.35 -29.38 16.18
CA THR A 78 7.35 -29.32 17.24
C THR A 78 7.98 -29.68 18.58
N GLY A 79 7.65 -28.93 19.63
CA GLY A 79 8.18 -29.10 20.98
C GLY A 79 7.10 -29.46 22.00
N THR A 80 7.44 -30.31 22.95
CA THR A 80 6.57 -30.70 24.08
C THR A 80 7.15 -30.16 25.38
N LEU A 81 6.35 -29.43 26.16
CA LEU A 81 6.74 -28.92 27.49
C LEU A 81 6.71 -30.04 28.54
N LYS A 82 7.58 -29.94 29.55
CA LYS A 82 7.54 -30.84 30.72
C LYS A 82 6.26 -30.61 31.54
N SER A 83 5.59 -31.70 31.91
CA SER A 83 4.27 -31.71 32.57
C SER A 83 4.10 -30.93 33.88
N GLU A 84 5.19 -30.45 34.50
CA GLU A 84 5.23 -29.84 35.83
C GLU A 84 5.33 -28.30 35.81
N HIS A 85 5.52 -27.70 34.63
CA HIS A 85 5.73 -26.25 34.46
C HIS A 85 4.64 -25.65 33.58
N VAL A 86 3.52 -25.33 34.23
CA VAL A 86 2.41 -24.54 33.68
C VAL A 86 2.58 -23.13 34.23
N TYR A 87 3.00 -22.20 33.39
CA TYR A 87 3.16 -20.79 33.76
C TYR A 87 1.77 -20.10 33.83
N GLU A 88 1.52 -18.94 34.46
CA GLU A 88 0.14 -18.43 34.76
C GLU A 88 -0.32 -17.09 34.11
N LEU A 89 -1.21 -17.07 33.09
CA LEU A 89 -1.82 -15.82 32.58
C LEU A 89 -3.17 -15.52 33.26
N GLY A 90 -3.15 -14.61 34.25
CA GLY A 90 -4.35 -14.19 34.98
C GLY A 90 -5.33 -13.32 34.17
N TYR A 91 -6.60 -13.36 34.57
CA TYR A 91 -7.78 -12.67 33.98
C TYR A 91 -7.67 -11.14 33.84
N GLU A 92 -6.61 -10.49 34.36
CA GLU A 92 -6.36 -9.05 34.22
C GLU A 92 -5.82 -8.63 32.84
N VAL A 93 -5.69 -9.57 31.89
CA VAL A 93 -5.06 -9.33 30.58
C VAL A 93 -5.96 -8.61 29.57
N PHE A 94 -7.26 -8.44 29.83
CA PHE A 94 -8.06 -7.51 29.02
C PHE A 94 -7.63 -6.05 29.20
N LYS A 95 -6.92 -5.74 30.29
CA LYS A 95 -6.21 -4.47 30.51
C LYS A 95 -4.82 -4.44 29.85
N LYS A 96 -4.34 -5.58 29.35
CA LYS A 96 -3.04 -5.80 28.69
C LYS A 96 -3.16 -6.05 27.18
N ILE A 97 -4.29 -5.73 26.56
CA ILE A 97 -4.30 -5.56 25.10
C ILE A 97 -3.43 -4.34 24.74
N ASP A 98 -3.48 -3.28 25.55
CA ASP A 98 -2.55 -2.14 25.49
C ASP A 98 -1.10 -2.55 25.79
N ASP A 99 -0.86 -3.47 26.73
CA ASP A 99 0.50 -3.96 27.04
C ASP A 99 1.03 -4.95 25.98
N LEU A 100 0.16 -5.69 25.29
CA LEU A 100 0.53 -6.55 24.15
C LEU A 100 0.81 -5.72 22.89
N GLU A 101 0.14 -4.59 22.70
CA GLU A 101 0.59 -3.54 21.76
C GLU A 101 1.98 -3.02 22.15
N GLN A 102 2.27 -2.85 23.45
CA GLN A 102 3.61 -2.48 23.93
C GLN A 102 4.67 -3.59 23.80
N LEU A 103 4.30 -4.87 23.78
CA LEU A 103 5.22 -5.98 23.53
C LEU A 103 5.42 -6.29 22.03
N LYS A 104 4.42 -6.02 21.18
CA LYS A 104 4.59 -5.94 19.71
C LYS A 104 5.49 -4.78 19.29
N ASN A 105 5.62 -3.76 20.14
CA ASN A 105 6.49 -2.61 19.94
C ASN A 105 8.00 -2.91 20.04
N ILE A 106 8.46 -4.17 20.11
CA ILE A 106 9.90 -4.45 19.91
C ILE A 106 10.31 -4.11 18.45
N GLY A 107 9.36 -4.10 17.51
CA GLY A 107 9.54 -3.63 16.13
C GLY A 107 9.40 -2.11 15.91
N LYS A 108 8.92 -1.35 16.93
CA LYS A 108 8.61 0.10 16.80
C LYS A 108 9.83 0.93 16.35
N TYR A 109 11.02 0.37 16.55
CA TYR A 109 12.27 1.09 16.53
C TYR A 109 13.08 0.98 15.22
N GLN A 110 12.73 0.09 14.29
CA GLN A 110 13.61 -0.16 13.14
C GLN A 110 13.32 0.66 11.87
N ILE A 111 12.08 1.09 11.61
CA ILE A 111 11.82 2.02 10.49
C ILE A 111 12.14 3.46 10.91
N LEU A 112 11.88 3.80 12.18
CA LEU A 112 11.71 5.19 12.64
C LEU A 112 12.81 5.70 13.60
N GLY A 113 13.77 4.85 14.00
CA GLY A 113 14.99 5.29 14.71
C GLY A 113 14.75 5.83 16.13
N ASP A 114 14.30 4.99 17.05
CA ASP A 114 14.37 5.23 18.51
C ASP A 114 13.85 6.59 19.05
N THR A 115 12.80 7.19 18.45
CA THR A 115 12.25 8.47 18.97
C THR A 115 10.82 8.34 19.53
N GLU A 116 10.66 8.54 20.84
CA GLU A 116 9.38 8.51 21.58
C GLU A 116 8.45 9.72 21.31
N LYS A 117 8.94 10.77 20.66
CA LYS A 117 8.21 12.04 20.45
C LYS A 117 7.92 12.33 18.97
N MET A 118 7.09 11.49 18.35
CA MET A 118 6.78 11.59 16.92
C MET A 118 5.74 12.66 16.59
N LEU A 119 4.68 12.81 17.40
CA LEU A 119 3.63 13.83 17.16
C LEU A 119 4.17 15.27 17.10
N GLU A 120 5.23 15.58 17.85
CA GLU A 120 5.86 16.92 17.83
C GLU A 120 6.73 17.16 16.58
N LYS A 121 7.28 16.13 15.93
CA LYS A 121 8.02 16.25 14.65
C LYS A 121 7.10 16.28 13.43
N ILE A 122 5.89 15.74 13.55
CA ILE A 122 4.87 15.65 12.49
C ILE A 122 4.34 17.05 12.09
N GLU A 123 4.24 17.99 13.04
CA GLU A 123 3.67 19.31 12.78
C GLU A 123 4.62 20.28 12.05
N HIS A 124 5.93 20.09 12.11
CA HIS A 124 6.90 21.12 11.69
C HIS A 124 8.02 20.52 10.83
N THR A 125 7.71 20.19 9.57
CA THR A 125 8.75 20.24 8.53
C THR A 125 8.73 21.64 7.95
N PRO A 126 9.66 22.52 8.36
CA PRO A 126 9.67 23.86 7.87
C PRO A 126 10.03 23.92 6.40
N ILE A 127 9.17 24.59 5.62
CA ILE A 127 9.53 24.91 4.23
C ILE A 127 10.68 25.92 4.23
N THR A 128 11.68 25.67 3.40
CA THR A 128 12.79 26.61 3.25
C THR A 128 12.41 27.79 2.34
N GLY A 129 13.20 28.86 2.40
CA GLY A 129 13.07 30.00 1.47
C GLY A 129 13.09 29.62 -0.01
N LYS A 130 13.90 28.62 -0.39
CA LYS A 130 13.92 28.11 -1.78
C LYS A 130 12.62 27.40 -2.14
N THR A 131 12.10 26.58 -1.25
CA THR A 131 10.81 25.89 -1.42
C THR A 131 9.67 26.89 -1.57
N PHE A 132 9.69 27.96 -0.77
CA PHE A 132 8.74 29.06 -0.87
C PHE A 132 8.83 29.80 -2.21
N LYS A 133 10.04 30.01 -2.73
CA LYS A 133 10.26 30.53 -4.08
C LYS A 133 9.66 29.60 -5.14
N THR A 134 9.87 28.28 -5.01
CA THR A 134 9.26 27.28 -5.90
C THR A 134 7.74 27.36 -5.88
N ILE A 135 7.11 27.43 -4.70
CA ILE A 135 5.64 27.61 -4.58
C ILE A 135 5.18 28.85 -5.36
N ARG A 136 5.86 29.98 -5.18
CA ARG A 136 5.53 31.23 -5.88
C ARG A 136 5.61 31.05 -7.40
N GLU A 137 6.65 30.39 -7.88
CA GLU A 137 6.88 30.17 -9.32
C GLU A 137 5.86 29.19 -9.92
N THR A 138 5.53 28.11 -9.21
CA THR A 138 4.46 27.17 -9.61
C THR A 138 3.11 27.87 -9.69
N LEU A 139 2.80 28.76 -8.73
CA LEU A 139 1.59 29.59 -8.76
C LEU A 139 1.65 30.74 -9.78
N LYS A 140 2.79 30.94 -10.45
CA LYS A 140 3.05 32.03 -11.41
C LYS A 140 2.83 33.42 -10.81
N LEU A 141 3.18 33.61 -9.54
CA LEU A 141 3.03 34.88 -8.83
C LEU A 141 4.34 35.68 -8.84
N THR A 142 4.21 37.00 -8.84
CA THR A 142 5.29 37.92 -8.49
C THR A 142 5.52 37.96 -6.99
N GLN A 143 6.68 38.45 -6.56
CA GLN A 143 6.99 38.63 -5.13
C GLN A 143 6.01 39.59 -4.44
N SER A 144 5.49 40.59 -5.17
CA SER A 144 4.50 41.52 -4.65
C SER A 144 3.14 40.84 -4.45
N GLU A 145 2.69 40.03 -5.39
CA GLU A 145 1.41 39.33 -5.31
C GLU A 145 1.38 38.30 -4.17
N ILE A 146 2.43 37.48 -4.04
CA ILE A 146 2.50 36.54 -2.92
C ILE A 146 2.66 37.25 -1.58
N GLY A 147 3.37 38.39 -1.55
CA GLY A 147 3.46 39.25 -0.37
C GLY A 147 2.09 39.79 0.05
N ASN A 148 1.30 40.30 -0.89
CA ASN A 148 -0.07 40.75 -0.66
C ASN A 148 -0.96 39.61 -0.15
N ASN A 149 -0.80 38.39 -0.67
CA ASN A 149 -1.55 37.23 -0.19
C ASN A 149 -1.24 36.88 1.27
N LEU A 150 -0.02 37.10 1.71
CA LEU A 150 0.45 36.79 3.06
C LEU A 150 0.37 37.98 4.02
N GLY A 151 -0.02 39.17 3.54
CA GLY A 151 0.00 40.40 4.34
C GLY A 151 1.41 40.89 4.69
N VAL A 152 2.41 40.59 3.85
CA VAL A 152 3.81 40.98 4.07
C VAL A 152 4.39 41.79 2.91
N SER A 153 5.47 42.52 3.16
CA SER A 153 6.11 43.35 2.13
C SER A 153 6.84 42.50 1.08
N ARG A 154 6.92 43.02 -0.16
CA ARG A 154 7.73 42.42 -1.23
C ARG A 154 9.21 42.28 -0.85
N GLN A 155 9.73 43.20 -0.04
CA GLN A 155 11.10 43.11 0.49
C GLN A 155 11.27 41.92 1.43
N LEU A 156 10.27 41.65 2.30
CA LEU A 156 10.32 40.47 3.16
C LEU A 156 10.27 39.19 2.33
N VAL A 157 9.39 39.10 1.33
CA VAL A 157 9.35 37.97 0.38
C VAL A 157 10.72 37.76 -0.28
N ALA A 158 11.32 38.81 -0.83
CA ALA A 158 12.63 38.72 -1.47
C ALA A 158 13.73 38.29 -0.49
N SER A 159 13.65 38.69 0.78
CA SER A 159 14.59 38.25 1.82
C SER A 159 14.38 36.78 2.17
N LEU A 160 13.12 36.34 2.29
CA LEU A 160 12.78 34.95 2.59
C LEU A 160 13.25 34.01 1.47
N GLU A 161 13.04 34.38 0.21
CA GLU A 161 13.45 33.56 -0.95
C GLU A 161 14.98 33.44 -1.13
N LYS A 162 15.75 34.35 -0.52
CA LYS A 162 17.22 34.39 -0.65
C LYS A 162 17.91 33.52 0.39
N ASP A 163 17.32 33.37 1.56
CA ASP A 163 17.86 32.58 2.66
C ASP A 163 17.32 31.14 2.60
N ASN A 164 18.07 30.17 3.12
CA ASN A 164 17.56 28.80 3.29
C ASN A 164 16.90 28.62 4.66
N LYS A 165 16.51 29.73 5.29
CA LYS A 165 15.81 29.73 6.56
C LYS A 165 14.42 29.13 6.43
N GLU A 166 14.03 28.51 7.53
CA GLU A 166 12.68 28.07 7.81
C GLU A 166 11.70 29.24 7.71
N ILE A 167 10.62 29.03 6.96
CA ILE A 167 9.49 29.94 6.88
C ILE A 167 8.40 29.45 7.83
N LYS A 168 7.68 30.40 8.41
CA LYS A 168 6.54 30.16 9.29
C LYS A 168 5.50 29.23 8.62
N PRO A 169 5.06 28.15 9.29
CA PRO A 169 4.02 27.25 8.78
C PRO A 169 2.73 27.97 8.35
N GLU A 170 2.35 29.02 9.07
CA GLU A 170 1.18 29.89 8.80
C GLU A 170 1.16 30.45 7.37
N TYR A 171 2.32 30.69 6.75
CA TYR A 171 2.37 31.17 5.37
C TYR A 171 1.93 30.08 4.40
N LEU A 172 2.33 28.83 4.64
CA LEU A 172 1.88 27.70 3.84
C LEU A 172 0.38 27.45 4.03
N ASP A 173 -0.13 27.57 5.25
CA ASP A 173 -1.58 27.49 5.53
C ASP A 173 -2.37 28.54 4.75
N THR A 174 -1.90 29.79 4.79
CA THR A 174 -2.52 30.91 4.07
C THR A 174 -2.52 30.67 2.56
N LEU A 175 -1.41 30.18 2.00
CA LEU A 175 -1.31 29.86 0.58
C LEU A 175 -2.22 28.70 0.19
N ILE A 176 -2.29 27.65 0.98
CA ILE A 176 -3.20 26.51 0.71
C ILE A 176 -4.66 26.93 0.81
N SER A 177 -5.01 27.81 1.74
CA SER A 177 -6.36 28.37 1.86
C SER A 177 -6.76 29.18 0.61
N LYS A 178 -5.85 30.01 0.09
CA LYS A 178 -6.07 30.81 -1.13
C LYS A 178 -5.95 30.01 -2.42
N TYR A 179 -5.13 28.97 -2.44
CA TYR A 179 -4.86 28.12 -3.60
C TYR A 179 -5.06 26.63 -3.24
N PRO A 180 -6.32 26.17 -3.11
CA PRO A 180 -6.62 24.79 -2.73
C PRO A 180 -6.06 23.72 -3.69
N ALA A 181 -5.77 24.12 -4.94
CA ALA A 181 -5.08 23.29 -5.93
C ALA A 181 -3.74 22.74 -5.43
N LEU A 182 -2.99 23.52 -4.62
CA LEU A 182 -1.71 23.07 -4.04
C LEU A 182 -1.87 21.79 -3.20
N ARG A 183 -2.97 21.69 -2.44
CA ARG A 183 -3.26 20.54 -1.59
C ARG A 183 -3.95 19.41 -2.37
N SER A 184 -4.92 19.74 -3.20
CA SER A 184 -5.75 18.75 -3.91
C SER A 184 -4.98 17.98 -4.98
N ASN A 185 -3.81 18.47 -5.39
CA ASN A 185 -2.99 17.80 -6.38
C ASN A 185 -2.02 16.77 -5.80
N ILE A 186 -1.91 16.64 -4.47
CA ILE A 186 -1.15 15.55 -3.83
C ILE A 186 -2.12 14.65 -3.06
N ASP A 187 -2.14 13.37 -3.38
CA ASP A 187 -3.00 12.38 -2.71
C ASP A 187 -2.24 11.10 -2.34
N VAL A 188 -2.74 10.41 -1.32
CA VAL A 188 -2.21 9.13 -0.86
C VAL A 188 -3.25 8.05 -1.11
N GLN A 189 -2.85 6.91 -1.65
CA GLN A 189 -3.75 5.79 -1.91
C GLN A 189 -3.06 4.44 -1.66
N PHE A 190 -3.85 3.39 -1.41
CA PHE A 190 -3.33 2.02 -1.52
C PHE A 190 -3.13 1.63 -2.99
N ASP A 191 -2.04 0.93 -3.28
CA ASP A 191 -1.69 0.45 -4.63
C ASP A 191 -1.38 -1.05 -4.69
N TRP A 192 -1.26 -1.71 -3.53
CA TRP A 192 -1.22 -3.17 -3.44
C TRP A 192 -1.59 -3.60 -2.01
N ILE A 193 -2.37 -4.67 -1.87
CA ILE A 193 -2.67 -5.29 -0.58
C ILE A 193 -2.56 -6.81 -0.73
N THR A 194 -1.76 -7.45 0.12
CA THR A 194 -1.78 -8.90 0.31
C THR A 194 -2.00 -9.22 1.78
N PHE A 195 -3.00 -10.07 2.05
CA PHE A 195 -3.30 -10.58 3.38
C PHE A 195 -3.32 -12.09 3.37
N ASN A 196 -2.69 -12.70 4.37
CA ASN A 196 -2.72 -14.15 4.59
C ASN A 196 -3.63 -14.47 5.78
N PHE A 197 -4.45 -15.51 5.63
CA PHE A 197 -5.39 -16.02 6.61
C PHE A 197 -5.06 -17.49 6.86
N PRO A 198 -4.33 -17.83 7.94
CA PRO A 198 -3.84 -19.20 8.14
C PRO A 198 -4.96 -20.23 8.40
N GLU A 199 -6.11 -19.79 8.90
CA GLU A 199 -7.23 -20.64 9.33
C GLU A 199 -8.44 -20.59 8.39
N LEU A 200 -8.37 -19.85 7.28
CA LEU A 200 -9.49 -19.71 6.36
C LEU A 200 -9.19 -20.37 5.03
N THR A 201 -10.21 -21.01 4.47
CA THR A 201 -10.24 -21.38 3.05
C THR A 201 -10.52 -20.15 2.18
N GLY A 202 -10.25 -20.25 0.88
CA GLY A 202 -10.53 -19.19 -0.08
C GLY A 202 -12.03 -18.86 -0.16
N ASP A 203 -12.89 -19.85 -0.03
CA ASP A 203 -14.34 -19.68 0.07
C ASP A 203 -14.77 -18.89 1.31
N GLU A 204 -14.12 -19.12 2.45
CA GLU A 204 -14.35 -18.36 3.67
C GLU A 204 -13.81 -16.94 3.58
N VAL A 205 -12.68 -16.72 2.90
CA VAL A 205 -12.20 -15.37 2.60
C VAL A 205 -13.23 -14.62 1.76
N ILE A 206 -13.78 -15.24 0.70
CA ILE A 206 -14.80 -14.61 -0.15
C ILE A 206 -16.07 -14.28 0.63
N SER A 207 -16.59 -15.25 1.38
CA SER A 207 -17.90 -15.12 2.06
C SER A 207 -17.84 -14.34 3.37
N LYS A 208 -16.83 -14.59 4.22
CA LYS A 208 -16.72 -13.98 5.56
C LYS A 208 -15.95 -12.66 5.53
N ILE A 209 -14.87 -12.55 4.75
CA ILE A 209 -14.01 -11.35 4.71
C ILE A 209 -14.51 -10.35 3.67
N LEU A 210 -14.49 -10.73 2.39
CA LEU A 210 -14.90 -9.83 1.30
C LEU A 210 -16.41 -9.58 1.33
N ASN A 211 -17.20 -10.54 1.83
CA ASN A 211 -18.66 -10.50 1.83
C ASN A 211 -19.23 -10.28 0.42
N VAL A 212 -18.70 -11.03 -0.55
CA VAL A 212 -19.09 -10.95 -1.97
C VAL A 212 -19.67 -12.30 -2.40
N LYS A 213 -20.64 -12.28 -3.34
CA LYS A 213 -21.22 -13.50 -3.89
C LYS A 213 -20.14 -14.37 -4.54
N LYS A 214 -20.01 -15.63 -4.11
CA LYS A 214 -19.04 -16.60 -4.65
C LYS A 214 -19.12 -16.75 -6.18
N GLY A 215 -20.31 -16.64 -6.78
CA GLY A 215 -20.49 -16.71 -8.24
C GLY A 215 -19.81 -15.60 -9.05
N LEU A 216 -19.30 -14.55 -8.39
CA LEU A 216 -18.48 -13.51 -9.03
C LEU A 216 -16.99 -13.88 -9.13
N PHE A 217 -16.59 -15.00 -8.50
CA PHE A 217 -15.25 -15.53 -8.56
C PHE A 217 -15.18 -16.74 -9.48
N LEU A 218 -14.20 -16.75 -10.37
CA LEU A 218 -13.87 -17.90 -11.19
C LEU A 218 -12.78 -18.72 -10.50
N ALA A 219 -13.11 -19.95 -10.10
CA ALA A 219 -12.18 -20.89 -9.51
C ALA A 219 -11.34 -21.62 -10.57
N ARG A 220 -10.05 -21.79 -10.33
CA ARG A 220 -9.09 -22.46 -11.23
C ARG A 220 -7.99 -23.14 -10.40
N ASN A 221 -7.31 -24.12 -10.99
CA ASN A 221 -6.10 -24.70 -10.40
C ASN A 221 -4.92 -23.74 -10.57
N THR A 222 -3.99 -23.74 -9.60
CA THR A 222 -2.77 -22.94 -9.65
C THR A 222 -1.61 -23.70 -9.03
N SER A 223 -0.39 -23.25 -9.30
CA SER A 223 0.83 -23.63 -8.56
C SER A 223 1.60 -22.40 -8.08
N GLN A 224 1.05 -21.22 -8.30
CA GLN A 224 1.64 -19.95 -7.94
C GLN A 224 1.62 -19.78 -6.42
N ASN A 225 2.71 -19.26 -5.84
CA ASN A 225 2.86 -19.07 -4.40
C ASN A 225 2.63 -20.36 -3.58
N PHE A 226 2.86 -21.53 -4.19
CA PHE A 226 2.71 -22.86 -3.59
C PHE A 226 1.27 -23.27 -3.23
N TYR A 227 0.26 -22.52 -3.65
CA TYR A 227 -1.16 -22.88 -3.51
C TYR A 227 -1.61 -23.80 -4.64
N THR A 228 -2.70 -24.55 -4.42
CA THR A 228 -3.25 -25.49 -5.42
C THR A 228 -4.49 -24.97 -6.12
N ARG A 229 -5.19 -23.99 -5.53
CA ARG A 229 -6.36 -23.31 -6.11
C ARG A 229 -6.23 -21.79 -6.12
N GLU A 230 -6.92 -21.17 -7.08
CA GLU A 230 -7.14 -19.73 -7.12
C GLU A 230 -8.59 -19.38 -7.46
N PHE A 231 -9.10 -18.33 -6.79
CA PHE A 231 -10.39 -17.71 -7.04
C PHE A 231 -10.19 -16.29 -7.55
N VAL A 232 -10.71 -15.99 -8.73
CA VAL A 232 -10.39 -14.74 -9.42
C VAL A 232 -11.66 -13.92 -9.65
N TYR A 233 -11.75 -12.74 -9.02
CA TYR A 233 -12.90 -11.85 -9.13
C TYR A 233 -13.08 -11.36 -10.56
N GLY A 234 -14.27 -11.54 -11.14
CA GLY A 234 -14.56 -11.14 -12.52
C GLY A 234 -13.69 -11.82 -13.57
N GLY A 235 -12.96 -12.88 -13.23
CA GLY A 235 -12.07 -13.62 -14.13
C GLY A 235 -10.68 -13.00 -14.37
N GLU A 236 -10.36 -11.85 -13.76
CA GLU A 236 -9.07 -11.16 -13.84
C GLU A 236 -8.28 -11.15 -12.52
N LYS A 237 -6.94 -11.28 -12.59
CA LYS A 237 -6.05 -11.24 -11.42
C LYS A 237 -5.83 -9.82 -10.86
N ASN A 238 -6.91 -9.08 -10.66
CA ASN A 238 -6.92 -7.79 -9.97
C ASN A 238 -7.27 -7.97 -8.49
N ILE A 239 -8.31 -8.76 -8.20
CA ILE A 239 -8.66 -9.23 -6.85
C ILE A 239 -8.74 -10.75 -6.94
N TYR A 240 -7.86 -11.45 -6.23
CA TYR A 240 -7.85 -12.91 -6.25
C TYR A 240 -7.46 -13.51 -4.91
N ILE A 241 -7.94 -14.71 -4.64
CA ILE A 241 -7.64 -15.49 -3.44
C ILE A 241 -6.94 -16.77 -3.89
N GLN A 242 -5.92 -17.21 -3.18
CA GLN A 242 -5.29 -18.51 -3.38
C GLN A 242 -5.35 -19.32 -2.10
N ASP A 243 -5.67 -20.60 -2.20
CA ASP A 243 -5.75 -21.53 -1.07
C ASP A 243 -5.38 -22.96 -1.51
N PHE A 244 -5.58 -23.91 -0.61
CA PHE A 244 -5.40 -25.32 -0.88
C PHE A 244 -6.74 -26.00 -1.15
N GLU A 245 -6.83 -26.76 -2.26
CA GLU A 245 -7.88 -27.74 -2.45
C GLU A 245 -7.90 -28.69 -1.24
N PRO A 246 -9.05 -28.93 -0.61
CA PRO A 246 -9.19 -30.00 0.37
C PRO A 246 -8.88 -31.34 -0.31
N GLU A 247 -7.95 -32.11 0.24
CA GLU A 247 -7.70 -33.48 -0.22
C GLU A 247 -8.60 -34.44 0.57
N ASP A 248 -9.13 -35.47 -0.09
CA ASP A 248 -9.91 -36.51 0.59
C ASP A 248 -9.00 -37.31 1.54
N ASP A 249 -9.49 -37.60 2.75
CA ASP A 249 -8.75 -38.26 3.84
C ASP A 249 -8.05 -39.58 3.42
N GLU A 250 -8.53 -40.25 2.37
CA GLU A 250 -7.99 -41.52 1.86
C GLU A 250 -6.72 -41.36 1.00
N VAL A 251 -6.39 -40.15 0.54
CA VAL A 251 -5.27 -39.88 -0.38
C VAL A 251 -4.02 -39.34 0.35
N ILE A 252 -4.14 -39.08 1.65
CA ILE A 252 -3.05 -38.54 2.48
C ILE A 252 -2.03 -39.66 2.80
N ASP A 253 -1.20 -40.03 1.83
CA ASP A 253 -0.02 -40.88 2.05
C ASP A 253 1.08 -40.05 2.74
N GLY A 254 0.95 -39.91 4.06
CA GLY A 254 2.01 -39.43 4.95
C GLY A 254 2.05 -37.95 5.33
N GLY A 255 1.06 -37.09 5.06
CA GLY A 255 1.26 -35.64 5.26
C GLY A 255 0.03 -34.76 5.49
N ILE A 256 0.01 -34.09 6.66
CA ILE A 256 -0.79 -32.93 7.08
C ILE A 256 -1.46 -32.14 5.93
N GLN A 257 -2.80 -32.04 5.95
CA GLN A 257 -3.58 -31.12 5.10
C GLN A 257 -3.00 -29.71 5.20
N LYS A 258 -2.72 -29.09 4.05
CA LYS A 258 -2.29 -27.70 4.01
C LYS A 258 -3.52 -26.81 4.09
N ASP A 259 -3.51 -25.89 5.05
CA ASP A 259 -4.60 -24.95 5.28
C ASP A 259 -4.17 -23.50 5.05
N GLY A 260 -5.17 -22.64 4.94
CA GLY A 260 -5.01 -21.20 4.84
C GLY A 260 -5.16 -20.65 3.43
N ALA A 261 -5.44 -19.35 3.37
CA ALA A 261 -5.72 -18.63 2.14
C ALA A 261 -5.01 -17.28 2.12
N SER A 262 -4.64 -16.81 0.94
CA SER A 262 -4.06 -15.49 0.73
C SER A 262 -4.93 -14.66 -0.21
N LEU A 263 -5.33 -13.48 0.24
CA LEU A 263 -6.00 -12.45 -0.55
C LEU A 263 -4.97 -11.54 -1.20
N PHE A 264 -5.12 -11.31 -2.49
CA PHE A 264 -4.28 -10.42 -3.28
C PHE A 264 -5.14 -9.36 -3.97
N MET A 265 -4.76 -8.10 -3.82
CA MET A 265 -5.33 -6.95 -4.53
C MET A 265 -4.22 -6.16 -5.18
N THR A 266 -4.21 -6.12 -6.52
CA THR A 266 -3.31 -5.26 -7.30
C THR A 266 -3.76 -3.80 -7.22
N GLY A 267 -3.00 -2.83 -7.73
CA GLY A 267 -3.43 -1.43 -7.73
C GLY A 267 -4.77 -1.20 -8.42
N ILE A 268 -5.07 -1.95 -9.49
CA ILE A 268 -6.39 -1.95 -10.13
C ILE A 268 -7.43 -2.62 -9.21
N GLY A 269 -7.08 -3.74 -8.61
CA GLY A 269 -7.95 -4.46 -7.67
C GLY A 269 -8.33 -3.64 -6.45
N VAL A 270 -7.40 -2.87 -5.88
CA VAL A 270 -7.67 -1.94 -4.78
C VAL A 270 -8.72 -0.91 -5.21
N ARG A 271 -8.58 -0.30 -6.39
CA ARG A 271 -9.58 0.66 -6.91
C ARG A 271 -10.94 0.00 -7.20
N GLN A 272 -10.95 -1.25 -7.65
CA GLN A 272 -12.19 -2.02 -7.86
C GLN A 272 -12.86 -2.34 -6.52
N PHE A 273 -12.07 -2.72 -5.51
CA PHE A 273 -12.57 -3.10 -4.20
C PHE A 273 -13.11 -1.90 -3.41
N GLU A 274 -12.63 -0.69 -3.65
CA GLU A 274 -13.22 0.54 -3.11
C GLU A 274 -14.72 0.68 -3.45
N ASN A 275 -15.16 0.21 -4.62
CA ASN A 275 -16.58 0.17 -4.98
C ASN A 275 -17.34 -0.81 -4.09
N ILE A 276 -16.78 -2.01 -3.90
CA ILE A 276 -17.37 -3.06 -3.07
C ILE A 276 -17.47 -2.57 -1.61
N LEU A 277 -16.45 -1.88 -1.11
CA LEU A 277 -16.48 -1.27 0.21
C LEU A 277 -17.56 -0.20 0.34
N ALA A 278 -17.66 0.69 -0.66
CA ALA A 278 -18.70 1.73 -0.68
C ALA A 278 -20.11 1.13 -0.69
N GLU A 279 -20.37 0.10 -1.50
CA GLU A 279 -21.64 -0.63 -1.53
C GLU A 279 -21.97 -1.29 -0.19
N GLN A 280 -20.96 -1.75 0.55
CA GLN A 280 -21.11 -2.32 1.89
C GLN A 280 -21.19 -1.27 3.01
N GLY A 281 -21.05 0.02 2.69
CA GLY A 281 -20.98 1.09 3.70
C GLY A 281 -19.73 0.99 4.59
N LEU A 282 -18.63 0.43 4.06
CA LEU A 282 -17.39 0.22 4.78
C LEU A 282 -16.29 1.18 4.29
N THR A 283 -15.44 1.59 5.22
CA THR A 283 -14.15 2.23 4.91
C THR A 283 -13.02 1.21 4.86
N TRP A 284 -11.88 1.56 4.26
CA TRP A 284 -10.68 0.74 4.35
C TRP A 284 -10.27 0.45 5.80
N LEU A 285 -10.35 1.45 6.69
CA LEU A 285 -10.02 1.26 8.12
C LEU A 285 -10.89 0.16 8.76
N GLN A 286 -12.20 0.19 8.50
CA GLN A 286 -13.12 -0.83 9.00
C GLN A 286 -12.85 -2.20 8.37
N PHE A 287 -12.51 -2.23 7.09
CA PHE A 287 -12.16 -3.47 6.39
C PHE A 287 -10.87 -4.11 6.93
N PHE A 288 -9.82 -3.33 7.18
CA PHE A 288 -8.58 -3.84 7.80
C PHE A 288 -8.84 -4.36 9.22
N LYS A 289 -9.65 -3.66 10.03
CA LYS A 289 -10.08 -4.17 11.34
C LYS A 289 -10.80 -5.52 11.22
N LYS A 290 -11.68 -5.67 10.23
CA LYS A 290 -12.35 -6.94 9.94
C LYS A 290 -11.34 -8.03 9.56
N MET A 291 -10.38 -7.76 8.68
CA MET A 291 -9.35 -8.74 8.33
C MET A 291 -8.57 -9.22 9.56
N TYR A 292 -8.22 -8.34 10.49
CA TYR A 292 -7.56 -8.74 11.75
C TYR A 292 -8.44 -9.53 12.70
N GLN A 293 -9.75 -9.27 12.77
CA GLN A 293 -10.68 -10.08 13.57
C GLN A 293 -10.68 -11.54 13.12
N TYR A 294 -10.49 -11.77 11.83
CA TYR A 294 -10.32 -13.10 11.25
C TYR A 294 -8.86 -13.55 11.17
N ARG A 295 -8.00 -12.98 12.02
CA ARG A 295 -6.60 -13.40 12.16
C ARG A 295 -5.82 -13.26 10.85
N GLY A 296 -6.20 -12.31 10.00
CA GLY A 296 -5.47 -11.94 8.81
C GLY A 296 -4.14 -11.25 9.14
N HIS A 297 -3.14 -11.45 8.29
CA HIS A 297 -1.80 -10.85 8.42
C HIS A 297 -1.44 -10.16 7.11
N CYS A 298 -1.13 -8.87 7.17
CA CYS A 298 -0.67 -8.17 5.97
C CYS A 298 0.75 -8.60 5.62
N THR A 299 0.93 -9.24 4.46
CA THR A 299 2.24 -9.68 3.98
C THR A 299 2.85 -8.72 2.97
N ARG A 300 2.02 -7.92 2.30
CA ARG A 300 2.47 -6.80 1.45
C ARG A 300 1.46 -5.66 1.46
N LEU A 301 1.96 -4.44 1.60
CA LEU A 301 1.21 -3.21 1.47
C LEU A 301 2.00 -2.21 0.64
N ASP A 302 1.44 -1.74 -0.46
CA ASP A 302 2.02 -0.63 -1.21
C ASP A 302 1.14 0.61 -0.99
N VAL A 303 1.76 1.68 -0.48
CA VAL A 303 1.12 2.99 -0.33
C VAL A 303 1.73 3.96 -1.33
N ALA A 304 0.90 4.54 -2.20
CA ALA A 304 1.33 5.46 -3.25
C ALA A 304 0.99 6.91 -2.90
N ILE A 305 1.96 7.79 -3.03
CA ILE A 305 1.80 9.25 -3.07
C ILE A 305 1.76 9.65 -4.54
N ASN A 306 0.65 10.24 -4.97
CA ASN A 306 0.44 10.74 -6.32
C ASN A 306 0.70 12.24 -6.38
N ASP A 307 1.57 12.65 -7.30
CA ASP A 307 1.77 14.05 -7.66
C ASP A 307 1.05 14.36 -8.97
N ASN A 308 -0.10 14.99 -8.85
CA ASN A 308 -0.91 15.50 -9.97
C ASN A 308 -0.57 16.97 -10.29
N ALA A 309 0.31 17.62 -9.51
CA ALA A 309 0.68 19.03 -9.67
C ALA A 309 1.97 19.24 -10.47
N GLU A 310 2.67 18.17 -10.86
CA GLU A 310 4.02 18.24 -11.44
C GLU A 310 5.01 18.93 -10.51
N VAL A 311 4.87 18.72 -9.19
CA VAL A 311 5.85 19.17 -8.19
C VAL A 311 7.19 18.49 -8.43
N LEU A 312 7.17 17.20 -8.74
CA LEU A 312 8.35 16.38 -9.02
C LEU A 312 8.58 16.27 -10.53
N ASN A 313 9.81 16.59 -10.94
CA ASN A 313 10.30 16.31 -12.29
C ASN A 313 11.25 15.10 -12.26
N MET A 314 10.94 14.05 -13.03
CA MET A 314 11.73 12.82 -13.03
C MET A 314 13.14 12.97 -13.62
N ASP A 315 13.35 13.86 -14.62
CA ASP A 315 14.69 14.11 -15.16
C ASP A 315 15.59 14.76 -14.09
N ASP A 316 15.06 15.70 -13.32
CA ASP A 316 15.78 16.35 -12.22
C ASP A 316 16.11 15.37 -11.08
N LEU A 317 15.18 14.49 -10.73
CA LEU A 317 15.41 13.44 -9.73
C LEU A 317 16.46 12.43 -10.20
N VAL A 318 16.39 11.96 -11.45
CA VAL A 318 17.39 11.06 -12.02
C VAL A 318 18.76 11.71 -12.04
N LYS A 319 18.85 12.97 -12.46
CA LYS A 319 20.10 13.74 -12.41
C LYS A 319 20.64 13.85 -10.98
N ALA A 320 19.78 14.09 -9.99
CA ALA A 320 20.19 14.13 -8.59
C ALA A 320 20.72 12.78 -8.09
N VAL A 321 20.13 11.67 -8.50
CA VAL A 321 20.66 10.34 -8.17
C VAL A 321 22.03 10.10 -8.81
N GLN A 322 22.19 10.46 -10.08
CA GLN A 322 23.48 10.34 -10.80
C GLN A 322 24.58 11.19 -10.16
N GLU A 323 24.22 12.39 -9.68
CA GLU A 323 25.13 13.34 -9.03
C GLU A 323 25.33 13.05 -7.53
N LYS A 324 24.71 11.98 -6.99
CA LYS A 324 24.75 11.63 -5.56
C LYS A 324 24.22 12.74 -4.64
N ARG A 325 23.21 13.47 -5.11
CA ARG A 325 22.50 14.53 -4.40
C ARG A 325 21.27 13.99 -3.67
N PHE A 326 21.47 12.94 -2.89
CA PHE A 326 20.43 12.36 -2.05
C PHE A 326 21.06 11.67 -0.83
N TRP A 327 20.29 11.58 0.25
CA TRP A 327 20.53 10.69 1.37
C TRP A 327 19.41 9.65 1.45
N SER A 328 19.75 8.41 1.77
CA SER A 328 18.81 7.29 1.84
C SER A 328 19.20 6.34 2.96
N LYS A 329 18.22 5.83 3.72
CA LYS A 329 18.42 4.72 4.66
C LYS A 329 18.78 3.43 3.91
N ALA A 330 18.24 3.24 2.71
CA ALA A 330 18.58 2.11 1.87
C ALA A 330 19.98 2.27 1.25
N LYS A 331 20.76 1.19 1.29
CA LYS A 331 22.11 1.14 0.71
C LYS A 331 22.11 0.94 -0.81
N SER A 332 21.01 0.44 -1.38
CA SER A 332 20.91 0.15 -2.81
C SER A 332 19.92 1.08 -3.48
N TYR A 333 20.20 1.46 -4.72
CA TYR A 333 19.28 2.17 -5.60
C TYR A 333 19.53 1.79 -7.06
N ALA A 334 18.53 1.96 -7.91
CA ALA A 334 18.59 1.65 -9.32
C ALA A 334 17.77 2.65 -10.14
N ILE A 335 18.25 3.00 -11.32
CA ILE A 335 17.55 3.84 -12.30
C ILE A 335 17.19 2.95 -13.49
N HIS A 336 15.96 3.05 -13.97
CA HIS A 336 15.43 2.34 -15.13
C HIS A 336 14.67 3.31 -16.05
N GLY A 337 14.52 2.93 -17.31
CA GLY A 337 13.76 3.71 -18.29
C GLY A 337 14.60 4.79 -18.98
N ASN A 338 13.92 5.79 -19.53
CA ASN A 338 14.53 6.95 -20.20
C ASN A 338 13.54 8.13 -20.29
N ALA A 339 14.02 9.30 -20.71
CA ALA A 339 13.20 10.50 -20.79
C ALA A 339 11.95 10.36 -21.69
N GLN A 340 12.02 9.53 -22.74
CA GLN A 340 10.92 9.33 -23.69
C GLN A 340 9.87 8.34 -23.17
N GLN A 341 10.29 7.23 -22.57
CA GLN A 341 9.41 6.16 -22.09
C GLN A 341 9.00 6.32 -20.62
N GLY A 342 9.59 7.28 -19.91
CA GLY A 342 9.44 7.46 -18.48
C GLY A 342 10.62 6.87 -17.71
N TRP A 343 11.05 7.60 -16.69
CA TRP A 343 12.06 7.13 -15.75
C TRP A 343 11.40 6.44 -14.55
N THR A 344 12.14 5.52 -13.96
CA THR A 344 11.85 4.91 -12.65
C THR A 344 13.12 4.87 -11.83
N VAL A 345 13.05 5.31 -10.58
CA VAL A 345 14.12 5.23 -9.59
C VAL A 345 13.63 4.38 -8.42
N ASN A 346 14.37 3.33 -8.09
CA ASN A 346 14.11 2.48 -6.94
C ASN A 346 15.17 2.72 -5.86
N PHE A 347 14.77 2.79 -4.60
CA PHE A 347 15.65 2.76 -3.42
C PHE A 347 15.27 1.56 -2.55
N GLY A 348 16.25 0.77 -2.15
CA GLY A 348 16.06 -0.43 -1.33
C GLY A 348 15.75 -1.70 -2.10
N LYS A 349 15.41 -2.73 -1.33
CA LYS A 349 14.98 -4.07 -1.73
C LYS A 349 14.00 -4.56 -0.66
N SER A 350 13.22 -5.60 -0.95
CA SER A 350 12.37 -6.26 0.07
C SER A 350 13.17 -6.49 1.37
N PRO A 351 12.62 -6.14 2.55
CA PRO A 351 11.20 -5.89 2.81
C PRO A 351 10.69 -4.45 2.64
N PHE A 352 11.52 -3.51 2.18
CA PHE A 352 11.08 -2.12 1.97
C PHE A 352 11.71 -1.48 0.74
N VAL A 353 10.88 -1.02 -0.18
CA VAL A 353 11.29 -0.36 -1.43
C VAL A 353 10.55 0.96 -1.57
N ILE A 354 11.28 2.01 -1.91
CA ILE A 354 10.70 3.28 -2.37
C ILE A 354 10.89 3.34 -3.88
N ARG A 355 9.79 3.44 -4.64
CA ARG A 355 9.82 3.59 -6.10
C ARG A 355 9.27 4.94 -6.49
N ILE A 356 10.04 5.69 -7.28
CA ILE A 356 9.63 7.00 -7.81
C ILE A 356 9.64 6.91 -9.33
N TYR A 357 8.53 7.22 -9.99
CA TYR A 357 8.45 7.06 -11.45
C TYR A 357 7.45 8.00 -12.13
N ASP A 358 7.66 8.16 -13.44
CA ASP A 358 6.78 8.90 -14.35
C ASP A 358 5.50 8.08 -14.61
N LYS A 359 4.47 8.32 -13.80
CA LYS A 359 3.19 7.60 -13.85
C LYS A 359 2.42 7.93 -15.13
N PHE A 360 2.51 9.18 -15.58
CA PHE A 360 1.86 9.63 -16.80
C PHE A 360 2.37 8.85 -18.02
N LYS A 361 3.69 8.81 -18.23
CA LYS A 361 4.27 8.04 -19.34
C LYS A 361 4.08 6.53 -19.17
N GLU A 362 4.13 6.01 -17.94
CA GLU A 362 3.87 4.59 -17.66
C GLU A 362 2.47 4.16 -18.10
N GLN A 363 1.44 4.98 -17.81
CA GLN A 363 0.07 4.70 -18.24
C GLN A 363 -0.12 4.94 -19.74
N ALA A 364 0.47 6.01 -20.29
CA ALA A 364 0.40 6.29 -21.72
C ALA A 364 1.02 5.15 -22.56
N GLY A 365 2.14 4.58 -22.12
CA GLY A 365 2.75 3.40 -22.74
C GLY A 365 1.87 2.14 -22.70
N LYS A 366 0.86 2.11 -21.82
CA LYS A 366 -0.17 1.07 -21.72
C LYS A 366 -1.48 1.44 -22.42
N GLY A 367 -1.51 2.55 -23.17
CA GLY A 367 -2.72 3.06 -23.82
C GLY A 367 -3.79 3.57 -22.86
N LYS A 368 -3.39 3.98 -21.64
CA LYS A 368 -4.29 4.45 -20.58
C LYS A 368 -4.04 5.93 -20.29
N THR A 369 -5.08 6.63 -19.85
CA THR A 369 -5.00 8.03 -19.40
C THR A 369 -4.95 8.12 -17.89
N THR A 370 -4.21 9.11 -17.39
CA THR A 370 -4.09 9.41 -15.96
C THR A 370 -3.73 10.89 -15.80
N ASP A 371 -4.20 11.50 -14.71
CA ASP A 371 -3.83 12.87 -14.32
C ASP A 371 -2.63 12.88 -13.36
N ILE A 372 -2.16 11.70 -12.96
CA ILE A 372 -1.00 11.53 -12.09
C ILE A 372 0.26 11.65 -12.94
N ASN A 373 1.09 12.64 -12.63
CA ASN A 373 2.36 12.88 -13.31
C ASN A 373 3.44 11.98 -12.75
N THR A 374 3.81 12.19 -11.49
CA THR A 374 4.82 11.40 -10.79
C THR A 374 4.17 10.62 -9.66
N ARG A 375 4.64 9.40 -9.40
CA ARG A 375 4.22 8.62 -8.25
C ARG A 375 5.41 8.20 -7.40
N VAL A 376 5.26 8.30 -6.08
CA VAL A 376 6.16 7.73 -5.08
C VAL A 376 5.43 6.57 -4.39
N GLU A 377 5.86 5.33 -4.60
CA GLU A 377 5.32 4.13 -3.97
C GLU A 377 6.23 3.69 -2.81
N LEU A 378 5.63 3.45 -1.65
CA LEU A 378 6.23 2.77 -0.51
C LEU A 378 5.75 1.32 -0.50
N GLU A 379 6.55 0.41 -1.04
CA GLU A 379 6.30 -1.03 -1.05
C GLU A 379 6.85 -1.64 0.25
N LEU A 380 5.96 -2.10 1.11
CA LEU A 380 6.24 -2.62 2.44
C LEU A 380 5.87 -4.10 2.50
N HIS A 381 6.77 -4.94 3.00
CA HIS A 381 6.54 -6.38 3.18
C HIS A 381 6.60 -6.78 4.65
N SER A 382 5.86 -7.84 4.99
CA SER A 382 5.87 -8.48 6.31
C SER A 382 5.70 -7.46 7.44
N ASP A 383 6.60 -7.45 8.43
CA ASP A 383 6.56 -6.56 9.60
C ASP A 383 6.48 -5.08 9.25
N LYS A 384 7.05 -4.65 8.11
CA LYS A 384 6.98 -3.25 7.68
C LYS A 384 5.57 -2.84 7.31
N ALA A 385 4.81 -3.74 6.67
CA ALA A 385 3.42 -3.53 6.35
C ALA A 385 2.56 -3.54 7.61
N THR A 386 2.75 -4.54 8.48
CA THR A 386 2.04 -4.66 9.76
C THR A 386 2.26 -3.42 10.64
N GLN A 387 3.50 -2.95 10.77
CA GLN A 387 3.81 -1.76 11.58
C GLN A 387 3.04 -0.52 11.10
N LEU A 388 3.01 -0.25 9.79
CA LEU A 388 2.26 0.89 9.26
C LEU A 388 0.76 0.77 9.53
N ILE A 389 0.22 -0.44 9.39
CA ILE A 389 -1.20 -0.67 9.63
C ILE A 389 -1.54 -0.50 11.11
N ASP A 390 -0.75 -1.05 12.03
CA ASP A 390 -0.99 -0.94 13.47
C ASP A 390 -1.00 0.54 13.91
N GLU A 391 0.00 1.32 13.46
CA GLU A 391 0.07 2.77 13.71
C GLU A 391 -1.15 3.51 13.13
N TRP A 392 -1.55 3.16 11.91
CA TRP A 392 -2.76 3.72 11.29
C TRP A 392 -4.03 3.34 12.05
N LEU A 393 -4.20 2.10 12.48
CA LEU A 393 -5.38 1.64 13.22
C LEU A 393 -5.51 2.33 14.59
N GLY A 394 -4.38 2.65 15.23
CA GLY A 394 -4.35 3.32 16.54
C GLY A 394 -4.60 4.83 16.50
N SER A 395 -4.39 5.50 15.35
CA SER A 395 -4.45 6.97 15.26
C SER A 395 -5.29 7.53 14.11
N ASP A 396 -5.74 6.69 13.18
CA ASP A 396 -6.41 7.05 11.93
C ASP A 396 -5.65 8.10 11.09
N ASN A 397 -4.32 8.05 11.11
CA ASN A 397 -3.46 9.00 10.39
C ASN A 397 -2.52 8.33 9.36
N LEU A 398 -3.08 7.60 8.39
CA LEU A 398 -2.28 6.93 7.35
C LEU A 398 -1.41 7.91 6.55
N VAL A 399 -1.94 9.07 6.21
CA VAL A 399 -1.24 10.10 5.42
C VAL A 399 0.00 10.58 6.15
N GLY A 400 -0.12 10.94 7.42
CA GLY A 400 1.02 11.39 8.24
C GLY A 400 2.14 10.37 8.24
N PHE A 401 1.84 9.12 8.63
CA PHE A 401 2.86 8.06 8.67
C PHE A 401 3.48 7.77 7.32
N THR A 402 2.71 7.83 6.22
CA THR A 402 3.25 7.64 4.87
C THR A 402 4.34 8.67 4.57
N PHE A 403 4.09 9.94 4.86
CA PHE A 403 5.08 10.99 4.65
C PHE A 403 6.23 10.94 5.66
N ASP A 404 6.01 10.47 6.88
CA ASP A 404 7.09 10.28 7.87
C ASP A 404 8.04 9.17 7.47
N ILE A 405 7.51 8.05 6.99
CA ILE A 405 8.32 6.96 6.44
C ILE A 405 9.13 7.48 5.25
N LEU A 406 8.51 8.25 4.35
CA LEU A 406 9.21 8.83 3.20
C LEU A 406 10.36 9.75 3.65
N LYS A 407 10.06 10.77 4.47
CA LYS A 407 11.03 11.78 4.93
C LYS A 407 12.18 11.14 5.70
N SER A 408 11.88 10.21 6.59
CA SER A 408 12.90 9.55 7.39
C SER A 408 13.74 8.56 6.58
N SER A 409 13.28 8.14 5.40
CA SER A 409 13.94 7.10 4.60
C SER A 409 14.69 7.63 3.39
N LEU A 410 14.27 8.76 2.83
CA LEU A 410 14.82 9.32 1.59
C LEU A 410 14.70 10.86 1.58
N LEU A 411 15.83 11.51 1.32
CA LEU A 411 15.92 12.96 1.15
C LEU A 411 16.72 13.30 -0.10
N PHE A 412 16.12 14.03 -1.04
CA PHE A 412 16.85 14.68 -2.12
C PHE A 412 17.39 16.03 -1.66
N VAL A 413 18.61 16.37 -2.11
CA VAL A 413 19.32 17.56 -1.64
C VAL A 413 19.88 18.39 -2.79
N ASP A 414 20.23 19.64 -2.50
CA ASP A 414 20.81 20.56 -3.50
C ASP A 414 22.28 20.27 -3.81
N GLU A 415 23.01 19.70 -2.84
CA GLU A 415 24.46 19.51 -2.92
C GLU A 415 24.81 18.03 -2.78
N LYS A 416 25.94 17.61 -3.37
CA LYS A 416 26.37 16.22 -3.32
C LYS A 416 26.60 15.79 -1.86
N VAL A 417 26.05 14.63 -1.51
CA VAL A 417 26.26 14.05 -0.18
C VAL A 417 27.67 13.48 -0.08
N ASP A 418 28.40 13.90 0.96
CA ASP A 418 29.71 13.35 1.30
C ASP A 418 29.50 12.05 2.09
N GLU A 419 29.66 10.92 1.40
CA GLU A 419 29.51 9.58 1.98
C GLU A 419 30.48 9.35 3.16
N THR A 420 31.60 10.10 3.26
CA THR A 420 32.54 9.96 4.37
C THR A 420 32.02 10.51 5.69
N GLN A 421 31.01 11.40 5.65
CA GLN A 421 30.34 11.96 6.83
C GLN A 421 29.26 11.02 7.40
N LEU A 422 28.97 9.87 6.76
CA LEU A 422 27.87 8.96 7.13
C LEU A 422 28.32 7.72 7.92
N LYS A 423 29.52 7.74 8.53
CA LYS A 423 30.18 6.57 9.12
C LYS A 423 29.57 6.08 10.46
N GLY A 424 28.93 6.96 11.23
CA GLY A 424 28.28 6.63 12.52
C GLY A 424 26.80 7.00 12.57
N GLN A 425 26.04 6.44 13.53
CA GLN A 425 24.60 6.71 13.69
C GLN A 425 24.34 8.17 14.11
N ASN A 426 25.13 8.69 15.07
CA ASN A 426 25.08 10.10 15.48
C ASN A 426 25.56 11.07 14.39
N ASP A 427 26.52 10.65 13.57
CA ASP A 427 26.99 11.46 12.43
C ASP A 427 25.89 11.60 11.36
N LYS A 428 25.03 10.58 11.20
CA LYS A 428 23.92 10.61 10.23
C LYS A 428 22.84 11.63 10.59
N GLU A 429 22.38 11.69 11.84
CA GLU A 429 21.39 12.68 12.28
C GLU A 429 21.94 14.10 12.19
N ARG A 430 23.15 14.32 12.70
CA ARG A 430 23.80 15.64 12.65
C ARG A 430 24.15 16.10 11.23
N TYR A 431 24.41 15.15 10.33
CA TYR A 431 24.63 15.44 8.92
C TYR A 431 23.31 15.73 8.20
N TYR A 432 22.25 14.97 8.50
CA TYR A 432 20.90 15.19 7.98
C TYR A 432 20.42 16.63 8.25
N ASP A 433 20.60 17.14 9.47
CA ASP A 433 20.21 18.53 9.84
C ASP A 433 20.97 19.62 9.06
N LYS A 434 22.13 19.29 8.48
CA LYS A 434 22.94 20.22 7.68
C LYS A 434 22.61 20.16 6.20
N LEU A 435 21.88 19.13 5.76
CA LEU A 435 21.54 18.96 4.36
C LEU A 435 20.51 20.00 3.95
N LYS A 436 20.70 20.59 2.77
CA LYS A 436 19.76 21.51 2.16
C LYS A 436 18.82 20.71 1.27
N PRO A 437 17.53 20.56 1.62
CA PRO A 437 16.58 19.81 0.81
C PRO A 437 16.48 20.38 -0.61
N MET A 438 16.31 19.51 -1.59
CA MET A 438 15.92 19.90 -2.93
C MET A 438 14.51 20.53 -2.86
N PRO A 439 14.27 21.72 -3.44
CA PRO A 439 13.02 22.46 -3.27
C PRO A 439 11.76 21.68 -3.66
N ALA A 440 11.80 20.93 -4.77
CA ALA A 440 10.68 20.10 -5.22
C ALA A 440 10.34 18.98 -4.22
N TRP A 441 11.36 18.33 -3.65
CA TRP A 441 11.19 17.28 -2.65
C TRP A 441 10.67 17.84 -1.32
N ASP A 442 11.23 18.96 -0.88
CA ASP A 442 10.78 19.70 0.31
C ASP A 442 9.32 20.14 0.16
N LEU A 443 8.94 20.64 -1.02
CA LEU A 443 7.56 21.01 -1.31
C LEU A 443 6.62 19.82 -1.24
N LEU A 444 6.93 18.69 -1.89
CA LEU A 444 6.11 17.49 -1.86
C LEU A 444 5.87 17.03 -0.41
N THR A 445 6.94 16.95 0.37
CA THR A 445 6.92 16.46 1.76
C THR A 445 6.22 17.43 2.73
N ALA A 446 6.25 18.74 2.45
CA ALA A 446 5.50 19.75 3.19
C ALA A 446 4.00 19.76 2.83
N LEU A 447 3.66 19.61 1.55
CA LEU A 447 2.26 19.46 1.11
C LEU A 447 1.66 18.14 1.59
N GLY A 448 2.49 17.12 1.76
CA GLY A 448 2.12 15.78 2.20
C GLY A 448 1.39 15.70 3.53
N GLY A 449 1.79 16.51 4.53
CA GLY A 449 1.07 16.62 5.81
C GLY A 449 -0.37 17.14 5.67
N LYS A 450 -0.72 17.65 4.49
CA LYS A 450 -2.05 18.12 4.14
C LYS A 450 -2.67 17.29 3.01
N ALA A 451 -2.01 16.27 2.48
CA ALA A 451 -2.59 15.43 1.44
C ALA A 451 -3.87 14.73 1.93
N LYS A 452 -4.68 14.23 1.00
CA LYS A 452 -5.87 13.43 1.34
C LYS A 452 -5.58 11.96 1.10
N PHE A 453 -6.07 11.09 1.99
CA PHE A 453 -6.19 9.68 1.68
C PHE A 453 -7.35 9.50 0.70
N LYS A 454 -7.02 9.12 -0.54
CA LYS A 454 -7.95 9.03 -1.66
C LYS A 454 -8.46 7.62 -1.81
N THR A 455 -9.73 7.45 -1.52
CA THR A 455 -10.48 6.19 -1.68
C THR A 455 -11.40 6.23 -2.89
N GLU A 456 -11.15 7.15 -3.83
CA GLU A 456 -12.06 7.39 -4.95
C GLU A 456 -12.18 6.15 -5.84
N SER A 457 -13.37 5.56 -5.79
CA SER A 457 -14.00 4.95 -6.95
C SER A 457 -13.97 5.95 -8.11
N LYS A 458 -13.16 5.68 -9.14
CA LYS A 458 -13.31 6.43 -10.39
C LYS A 458 -14.74 6.20 -10.90
N PRO A 459 -15.51 7.26 -11.23
CA PRO A 459 -16.87 7.09 -11.73
C PRO A 459 -16.90 6.15 -12.92
N VAL A 460 -17.93 5.30 -12.97
CA VAL A 460 -18.15 4.41 -14.11
C VAL A 460 -18.48 5.28 -15.32
N THR A 461 -17.65 5.19 -16.37
CA THR A 461 -17.91 5.86 -17.65
C THR A 461 -18.33 4.84 -18.69
N VAL A 462 -19.10 5.27 -19.70
CA VAL A 462 -19.54 4.37 -20.79
C VAL A 462 -18.33 3.74 -21.49
N GLU A 463 -17.27 4.52 -21.72
CA GLU A 463 -16.05 4.03 -22.37
C GLU A 463 -15.29 3.01 -21.52
N ARG A 464 -15.24 3.21 -20.21
CA ARG A 464 -14.66 2.24 -19.28
C ARG A 464 -15.51 0.97 -19.22
N THR A 465 -16.83 1.09 -19.22
CA THR A 465 -17.73 -0.07 -19.27
C THR A 465 -17.60 -0.82 -20.59
N LYS A 466 -17.49 -0.14 -21.74
CA LYS A 466 -17.23 -0.78 -23.04
C LYS A 466 -15.91 -1.54 -23.04
N ASN A 467 -14.82 -0.88 -22.65
CA ASN A 467 -13.51 -1.54 -22.54
C ASN A 467 -13.56 -2.73 -21.58
N TRP A 468 -14.33 -2.63 -20.49
CA TRP A 468 -14.50 -3.76 -19.58
C TRP A 468 -15.29 -4.90 -20.23
N VAL A 469 -16.39 -4.59 -20.93
CA VAL A 469 -17.19 -5.59 -21.66
C VAL A 469 -16.36 -6.27 -22.74
N GLU A 470 -15.66 -5.50 -23.58
CA GLU A 470 -14.86 -6.01 -24.70
C GLU A 470 -13.73 -6.92 -24.24
N ASN A 471 -12.97 -6.50 -23.23
CA ASN A 471 -11.78 -7.24 -22.81
C ASN A 471 -12.11 -8.41 -21.87
N TYR A 472 -13.21 -8.33 -21.11
CA TYR A 472 -13.41 -9.24 -19.97
C TYR A 472 -14.76 -9.97 -19.95
N VAL A 473 -15.83 -9.36 -20.47
CA VAL A 473 -17.17 -9.99 -20.49
C VAL A 473 -17.41 -10.72 -21.80
N ALA A 474 -16.85 -10.23 -22.92
CA ALA A 474 -17.06 -10.75 -24.26
C ALA A 474 -16.74 -12.25 -24.40
N PRO A 475 -15.67 -12.82 -23.80
CA PRO A 475 -15.42 -14.26 -23.86
C PRO A 475 -16.54 -15.08 -23.21
N SER A 476 -17.05 -14.66 -22.06
CA SER A 476 -18.16 -15.33 -21.36
C SER A 476 -19.48 -15.21 -22.15
N LEU A 477 -19.76 -14.03 -22.70
CA LEU A 477 -20.91 -13.83 -23.60
C LEU A 477 -20.81 -14.72 -24.84
N LYS A 478 -19.60 -14.85 -25.40
CA LYS A 478 -19.36 -15.71 -26.56
C LYS A 478 -19.59 -17.19 -26.22
N MET A 479 -19.13 -17.64 -25.06
CA MET A 479 -19.38 -19.00 -24.58
C MET A 479 -20.88 -19.24 -24.41
N LEU A 480 -21.62 -18.34 -23.75
CA LEU A 480 -23.08 -18.47 -23.55
C LEU A 480 -23.83 -18.47 -24.89
N GLN A 481 -23.39 -17.65 -25.85
CA GLN A 481 -23.93 -17.67 -27.20
C GLN A 481 -23.71 -19.03 -27.88
N GLN A 482 -22.49 -19.58 -27.80
CA GLN A 482 -22.14 -20.85 -28.45
C GLN A 482 -22.79 -22.08 -27.80
N THR A 483 -23.12 -22.00 -26.50
CA THR A 483 -23.83 -23.08 -25.79
C THR A 483 -25.35 -22.98 -25.86
N GLY A 484 -25.89 -22.00 -26.60
CA GLY A 484 -27.34 -21.82 -26.77
C GLY A 484 -28.04 -21.14 -25.59
N ASN A 485 -27.29 -20.52 -24.66
CA ASN A 485 -27.81 -19.87 -23.46
C ASN A 485 -27.91 -18.34 -23.62
N TRP A 486 -28.15 -17.84 -24.83
CA TRP A 486 -28.23 -16.40 -25.07
C TRP A 486 -29.53 -15.76 -24.54
N ASP A 487 -30.63 -16.52 -24.53
CA ASP A 487 -31.92 -16.03 -24.01
C ASP A 487 -31.84 -15.67 -22.53
N PHE A 488 -31.07 -16.45 -21.75
CA PHE A 488 -30.75 -16.14 -20.36
C PHE A 488 -30.05 -14.78 -20.22
N VAL A 489 -29.12 -14.44 -21.13
CA VAL A 489 -28.42 -13.15 -21.12
C VAL A 489 -29.38 -11.99 -21.41
N LEU A 490 -30.33 -12.18 -22.33
CA LEU A 490 -31.34 -11.16 -22.61
C LEU A 490 -32.28 -10.96 -21.42
N GLU A 491 -32.73 -12.04 -20.78
CA GLU A 491 -33.61 -12.00 -19.62
C GLU A 491 -32.97 -11.26 -18.43
N ILE A 492 -31.70 -11.55 -18.11
CA ILE A 492 -31.00 -10.85 -17.02
C ILE A 492 -30.79 -9.37 -17.33
N ILE A 493 -30.58 -8.99 -18.60
CA ILE A 493 -30.44 -7.58 -19.00
C ILE A 493 -31.78 -6.86 -18.85
N MET A 494 -32.88 -7.48 -19.29
CA MET A 494 -34.22 -6.88 -19.19
C MET A 494 -34.65 -6.65 -17.74
N ASN A 495 -34.23 -7.53 -16.83
CA ASN A 495 -34.58 -7.47 -15.42
C ASN A 495 -33.55 -6.70 -14.56
N ALA A 496 -32.43 -6.25 -15.14
CA ALA A 496 -31.42 -5.52 -14.41
C ALA A 496 -31.85 -4.06 -14.18
N GLU A 497 -31.85 -3.63 -12.91
CA GLU A 497 -32.05 -2.23 -12.56
C GLU A 497 -30.72 -1.47 -12.62
N LEU A 498 -30.75 -0.26 -13.18
CA LEU A 498 -29.60 0.63 -13.17
C LEU A 498 -29.45 1.30 -11.80
N SER A 499 -28.22 1.47 -11.34
CA SER A 499 -27.98 2.32 -10.17
C SER A 499 -28.27 3.79 -10.49
N PRO A 500 -28.55 4.65 -9.48
CA PRO A 500 -28.77 6.08 -9.70
C PRO A 500 -27.64 6.78 -10.48
N GLU A 501 -26.39 6.31 -10.29
CA GLU A 501 -25.21 6.81 -11.00
C GLU A 501 -25.20 6.37 -12.48
N GLN A 502 -25.57 5.11 -12.75
CA GLN A 502 -25.71 4.60 -14.11
C GLN A 502 -26.88 5.27 -14.85
N GLU A 503 -27.99 5.53 -14.17
CA GLU A 503 -29.10 6.30 -14.74
C GLU A 503 -28.68 7.73 -15.09
N ALA A 504 -27.93 8.40 -14.20
CA ALA A 504 -27.40 9.74 -14.45
C ALA A 504 -26.45 9.75 -15.67
N LEU A 505 -25.61 8.72 -15.80
CA LEU A 505 -24.71 8.53 -16.94
C LEU A 505 -25.50 8.33 -18.25
N VAL A 506 -26.53 7.49 -18.24
CA VAL A 506 -27.41 7.26 -19.39
C VAL A 506 -28.10 8.56 -19.82
N LYS A 507 -28.67 9.32 -18.87
CA LYS A 507 -29.29 10.63 -19.15
C LYS A 507 -28.29 11.60 -19.77
N THR A 508 -27.08 11.66 -19.23
CA THR A 508 -26.01 12.54 -19.71
C THR A 508 -25.64 12.19 -21.16
N VAL A 509 -25.31 10.93 -21.45
CA VAL A 509 -24.91 10.47 -22.79
C VAL A 509 -26.02 10.66 -23.82
N ASN A 510 -27.26 10.32 -23.47
CA ASN A 510 -28.41 10.52 -24.36
C ASN A 510 -28.69 11.99 -24.66
N THR A 511 -28.33 12.90 -23.74
CA THR A 511 -28.46 14.35 -23.96
C THR A 511 -27.41 14.86 -24.94
N PHE A 512 -26.15 14.41 -24.82
CA PHE A 512 -25.07 14.74 -25.76
C PHE A 512 -25.31 14.19 -27.18
N GLN A 513 -25.83 12.96 -27.31
CA GLN A 513 -26.18 12.39 -28.61
C GLN A 513 -27.36 13.12 -29.28
N LYS A 514 -28.30 13.66 -28.49
CA LYS A 514 -29.38 14.50 -28.99
C LYS A 514 -28.89 15.88 -29.45
N SER A 515 -27.88 16.46 -28.82
CA SER A 515 -27.30 17.74 -29.29
C SER A 515 -26.49 17.58 -30.57
N GLU A 516 -25.72 16.49 -30.75
CA GLU A 516 -24.97 16.23 -32.00
C GLU A 516 -25.89 15.96 -33.20
N THR A 517 -27.06 15.37 -32.97
CA THR A 517 -28.06 15.14 -34.02
C THR A 517 -28.84 16.40 -34.42
N LEU A 518 -28.83 17.45 -33.59
CA LEU A 518 -29.47 18.75 -33.88
C LEU A 518 -28.55 19.75 -34.61
N GLU A 519 -27.23 19.53 -34.63
CA GLU A 519 -26.23 20.40 -35.29
C GLU A 519 -25.72 19.89 -36.65
N SER A 520 -26.47 19.02 -37.34
CA SER A 520 -26.18 18.72 -38.75
C SER A 520 -26.56 19.92 -39.64
N PRO A 521 -25.65 20.46 -40.49
CA PRO A 521 -25.89 21.71 -41.20
C PRO A 521 -27.00 21.54 -42.24
N LYS A 522 -28.02 22.40 -42.16
CA LYS A 522 -28.99 22.60 -43.25
C LYS A 522 -28.21 22.84 -44.53
N THR A 523 -28.34 21.92 -45.47
CA THR A 523 -27.85 22.06 -46.84
C THR A 523 -28.51 23.31 -47.43
N LEU A 524 -27.72 24.37 -47.61
CA LEU A 524 -28.09 25.48 -48.48
C LEU A 524 -28.26 24.90 -49.89
N LYS A 525 -29.51 24.70 -50.31
CA LYS A 525 -29.83 24.51 -51.72
C LYS A 525 -29.45 25.81 -52.44
N ILE A 526 -28.36 25.75 -53.18
CA ILE A 526 -28.03 26.76 -54.19
C ILE A 526 -28.93 26.43 -55.38
N ASP A 527 -29.87 27.31 -55.66
CA ASP A 527 -30.75 27.25 -56.83
C ASP A 527 -29.89 27.51 -58.08
N GLN A 528 -29.73 26.48 -58.91
CA GLN A 528 -29.22 26.61 -60.27
C GLN A 528 -30.37 26.32 -61.22
N GLY A 529 -31.09 27.38 -61.60
CA GLY A 529 -32.10 27.39 -62.64
C GLY A 529 -32.33 28.83 -63.07
N ASP A 530 -32.31 29.05 -64.38
CA ASP A 530 -32.73 30.27 -65.08
C ASP A 530 -31.70 31.41 -65.22
N LEU A 531 -30.66 31.14 -66.02
CA LEU A 531 -30.05 32.16 -66.89
C LEU A 531 -29.81 31.56 -68.27
N GLU A 532 -30.86 31.51 -69.09
CA GLU A 532 -30.76 31.62 -70.56
C GLU A 532 -32.17 31.78 -71.17
N ASN A 533 -32.60 33.01 -71.40
CA ASN A 533 -32.93 33.53 -72.75
C ASN A 533 -33.64 34.90 -72.75
N ASP A 534 -33.37 35.62 -73.84
CA ASP A 534 -34.12 36.72 -74.45
C ASP A 534 -33.84 38.18 -74.04
N LYS A 535 -32.91 38.78 -74.81
CA LYS A 535 -33.17 39.86 -75.78
C LYS A 535 -34.36 40.80 -75.48
N ILE A 536 -34.06 42.03 -75.08
CA ILE A 536 -34.21 43.32 -75.82
C ILE A 536 -33.85 44.45 -74.87
#